data_AF-A0AAE1QH06-F1
#
_entry.id   AF-A0AAE1QH06-F1
#
_cell.length_a   1.000
_cell.length_b   1.000
_cell.length_c   1.000
_cell.angle_alpha   90.00
_cell.angle_beta   90.00
_cell.angle_gamma   90.00
#
_symmetry.space_group_name_H-M   'P 1'
#
loop_
_entity.id
_entity.type
_entity.pdbx_description
1 polymer ?
#
loop_
_entity_poly.entity_id
_entity_poly.type
_entity_poly.pdbx_seq_one_letter_code
_entity_poly.pdbx_strand_id
1 'polypeptide(L)'
;MCYLVSTCQLEAGQVLMEDTPLVMGPMAECTDVCLGCHELIPESSEVLHCPGCYWPICSIKCATSPNHLPECSVLARERNHVSTPNNLETTRRYEFILIVRCLLMQDQAPSAWKEVMSMSHHTEQRMVTQKEELDVIQVYIREVLTLDYSQEVINQVVGAIATNALEIRTAGHNAIRALYPKVRLFNHSCVPNVHLSSATNGRIQARAAVNVEAGEMLFISYTDITIPVWERQSILSENYYFTCECIRCRDPTELGTHFSSPRCPECTKSFLEPTRKLGNISWSCPTCHFQEEDATVREKVSDWLGRLQMEDLLLGSSSSNLYKWVVTLLTQVELDLHPKHFVWMKAAKVSIYRLGKDDSLQALKLRRRLWQRLADIYMRLEPGHTRRRGEAQTPTLNNLNWTL
;
A
#
# COMPACT_ATOMS: atom_id res chain seq x y z
N MET A 1 -6.27 -23.60 -1.07
CA MET A 1 -5.84 -22.28 -0.55
C MET A 1 -4.77 -22.54 0.49
N CYS A 2 -3.54 -22.09 0.25
CA CYS A 2 -2.45 -22.24 1.22
C CYS A 2 -2.65 -21.22 2.36
N TYR A 3 -2.30 -21.60 3.58
CA TYR A 3 -2.37 -20.72 4.75
C TYR A 3 -1.27 -21.10 5.73
N LEU A 4 -0.84 -20.13 6.54
CA LEU A 4 0.11 -20.34 7.63
C LEU A 4 -0.65 -20.42 8.96
N VAL A 5 -0.30 -21.42 9.77
CA VAL A 5 -0.74 -21.54 11.16
C VAL A 5 0.48 -21.61 12.08
N SER A 6 0.32 -21.12 13.31
CA SER A 6 1.34 -21.34 14.33
C SER A 6 1.34 -22.80 14.78
N THR A 7 2.51 -23.40 14.95
CA THR A 7 2.66 -24.76 15.52
C THR A 7 2.86 -24.75 17.03
N CYS A 8 3.10 -23.58 17.61
CA CYS A 8 3.31 -23.36 19.03
C CYS A 8 2.69 -22.02 19.46
N GLN A 9 2.76 -21.71 20.76
CA GLN A 9 2.43 -20.37 21.22
C GLN A 9 3.54 -19.39 20.80
N LEU A 10 3.14 -18.23 20.28
CA LEU A 10 4.04 -17.15 19.90
C LEU A 10 3.79 -15.94 20.78
N GLU A 11 4.86 -15.34 21.28
CA GLU A 11 4.79 -14.10 22.03
C GLU A 11 4.83 -12.88 21.09
N ALA A 12 4.15 -11.81 21.48
CA ALA A 12 4.20 -10.55 20.76
C ALA A 12 5.66 -10.06 20.62
N GLY A 13 6.06 -9.73 19.39
CA GLY A 13 7.41 -9.31 19.02
C GLY A 13 8.36 -10.44 18.58
N GLN A 14 7.97 -11.70 18.80
CA GLN A 14 8.76 -12.87 18.41
C GLN A 14 8.98 -12.94 16.89
N VAL A 15 10.20 -13.23 16.46
CA VAL A 15 10.54 -13.45 15.05
C VAL A 15 9.99 -14.81 14.62
N LEU A 16 9.20 -14.80 13.54
CA LEU A 16 8.60 -16.00 12.97
C LEU A 16 9.48 -16.58 11.87
N MET A 17 9.92 -15.71 10.96
CA MET A 17 10.78 -16.08 9.83
C MET A 17 11.46 -14.86 9.23
N GLU A 18 12.55 -15.14 8.53
CA GLU A 18 13.18 -14.22 7.58
C GLU A 18 13.01 -14.74 6.16
N ASP A 19 12.85 -13.80 5.24
CA ASP A 19 12.65 -14.08 3.84
C ASP A 19 13.49 -13.14 2.95
N THR A 20 14.13 -13.74 1.95
CA THR A 20 15.01 -13.03 1.00
C THR A 20 14.30 -12.99 -0.35
N PRO A 21 14.31 -11.85 -1.05
CA PRO A 21 13.59 -11.73 -2.30
C PRO A 21 14.15 -12.69 -3.36
N LEU A 22 13.26 -13.34 -4.11
CA LEU A 22 13.60 -14.07 -5.33
C LEU A 22 14.07 -13.07 -6.39
N VAL A 23 13.30 -11.99 -6.54
CA VAL A 23 13.51 -10.92 -7.50
C VAL A 23 13.10 -9.60 -6.89
N MET A 24 13.76 -8.53 -7.30
CA MET A 24 13.40 -7.15 -7.01
C MET A 24 13.29 -6.37 -8.32
N GLY A 25 12.45 -5.34 -8.34
CA GLY A 25 12.34 -4.44 -9.49
C GLY A 25 11.62 -3.15 -9.09
N PRO A 26 11.69 -2.11 -9.94
CA PRO A 26 11.00 -0.85 -9.68
C PRO A 26 9.48 -1.04 -9.53
N MET A 27 8.78 -0.01 -9.03
CA MET A 27 7.33 0.03 -9.11
C MET A 27 6.89 0.04 -10.58
N ALA A 28 5.67 -0.44 -10.87
CA ALA A 28 5.15 -0.44 -12.23
C ALA A 28 5.07 0.99 -12.78
N GLU A 29 4.61 1.91 -11.92
CA GLU A 29 4.53 3.33 -12.18
C GLU A 29 5.49 4.08 -11.25
N CYS A 30 6.51 4.71 -11.81
CA CYS A 30 7.47 5.53 -11.08
C CYS A 30 8.17 6.55 -11.98
N THR A 31 8.87 7.51 -11.38
CA THR A 31 9.86 8.34 -12.05
C THR A 31 11.12 7.52 -12.36
N ASP A 32 12.16 8.17 -12.89
CA ASP A 32 13.38 7.47 -13.28
C ASP A 32 14.09 6.81 -12.10
N VAL A 33 14.26 5.49 -12.21
CA VAL A 33 14.89 4.62 -11.22
C VAL A 33 16.06 3.91 -11.88
N CYS A 34 17.22 3.93 -11.24
CA CYS A 34 18.38 3.20 -11.73
C CYS A 34 18.13 1.69 -11.67
N LEU A 35 18.25 0.98 -12.81
CA LEU A 35 18.04 -0.47 -12.84
C LEU A 35 19.07 -1.27 -12.01
N GLY A 36 20.25 -0.69 -11.76
CA GLY A 36 21.33 -1.34 -11.04
C GLY A 36 21.21 -1.27 -9.51
N CYS A 37 20.94 -0.09 -8.94
CA CYS A 37 20.83 0.10 -7.49
C CYS A 37 19.40 0.35 -6.97
N HIS A 38 18.44 0.53 -7.87
CA HIS A 38 17.03 0.86 -7.60
C HIS A 38 16.79 2.17 -6.85
N GLU A 39 17.77 3.06 -6.82
CA GLU A 39 17.57 4.43 -6.31
C GLU A 39 17.04 5.36 -7.41
N LEU A 40 16.33 6.41 -6.97
CA LEU A 40 15.83 7.47 -7.86
C LEU A 40 16.99 8.19 -8.55
N ILE A 41 16.81 8.52 -9.83
CA ILE A 41 17.74 9.35 -10.59
C ILE A 41 17.24 10.80 -10.50
N PRO A 42 18.04 11.75 -9.99
CA PRO A 42 17.61 13.14 -9.83
C PRO A 42 17.29 13.82 -11.17
N GLU A 43 16.22 14.62 -11.18
CA GLU A 43 15.72 15.37 -12.35
C GLU A 43 16.72 16.39 -12.90
N SER A 44 17.67 16.87 -12.10
CA SER A 44 18.63 17.91 -12.48
C SER A 44 19.85 17.40 -13.25
N SER A 45 19.95 16.10 -13.48
CA SER A 45 21.07 15.47 -14.20
C SER A 45 20.65 15.06 -15.60
N GLU A 46 21.53 15.27 -16.59
CA GLU A 46 21.46 14.49 -17.83
C GLU A 46 21.48 13.01 -17.44
N VAL A 47 20.38 12.31 -17.73
CA VAL A 47 20.26 10.93 -17.29
C VAL A 47 21.21 10.05 -18.06
N LEU A 48 22.08 9.40 -17.29
CA LEU A 48 23.02 8.45 -17.82
C LEU A 48 22.27 7.17 -18.20
N HIS A 49 22.48 6.73 -19.43
CA HIS A 49 21.90 5.50 -19.94
C HIS A 49 22.94 4.38 -19.96
N CYS A 50 22.48 3.15 -19.76
CA CYS A 50 23.32 1.97 -19.87
C CYS A 50 23.89 1.88 -21.29
N PRO A 51 25.22 1.74 -21.48
CA PRO A 51 25.81 1.65 -22.82
C PRO A 51 25.33 0.44 -23.64
N GLY A 52 24.84 -0.60 -22.98
CA GLY A 52 24.36 -1.82 -23.63
C GLY A 52 22.91 -1.75 -24.06
N CYS A 53 22.01 -1.38 -23.14
CA CYS A 53 20.56 -1.43 -23.38
C CYS A 53 19.85 -0.08 -23.43
N TYR A 54 20.59 0.99 -23.17
CA TYR A 54 20.09 2.36 -23.10
C TYR A 54 19.08 2.64 -21.98
N TRP A 55 18.86 1.74 -21.01
CA TRP A 55 17.99 2.05 -19.85
C TRP A 55 18.66 2.96 -18.79
N PRO A 56 17.88 3.77 -18.05
CA PRO A 56 18.43 4.70 -17.06
C PRO A 56 19.25 4.04 -15.94
N ILE A 57 20.41 4.63 -15.66
CA ILE A 57 21.31 4.25 -14.56
C ILE A 57 21.92 5.49 -13.90
N CYS A 58 22.24 5.41 -12.61
CA CYS A 58 22.84 6.55 -11.90
C CYS A 58 24.36 6.67 -12.10
N SER A 59 25.02 5.59 -12.54
CA SER A 59 26.48 5.58 -12.78
C SER A 59 26.87 4.40 -13.68
N ILE A 60 28.02 4.50 -14.36
CA ILE A 60 28.55 3.42 -15.20
C ILE A 60 28.77 2.11 -14.42
N LYS A 61 29.04 2.19 -13.10
CA LYS A 61 29.15 1.02 -12.23
C LYS A 61 27.83 0.25 -12.13
N CYS A 62 26.69 0.93 -12.26
CA CYS A 62 25.38 0.30 -12.23
C CYS A 62 25.02 -0.43 -13.54
N ALA A 63 25.72 -0.14 -14.65
CA ALA A 63 25.54 -0.87 -15.91
C ALA A 63 25.90 -2.35 -15.78
N THR A 64 26.82 -2.70 -14.87
CA THR A 64 27.26 -4.07 -14.61
C THR A 64 26.76 -4.61 -13.27
N SER A 65 25.78 -3.94 -12.66
CA SER A 65 25.17 -4.41 -11.41
C SER A 65 24.56 -5.80 -11.61
N PRO A 66 24.74 -6.76 -10.67
CA PRO A 66 24.07 -8.06 -10.72
C PRO A 66 22.55 -7.99 -10.83
N ASN A 67 21.94 -6.88 -10.37
CA ASN A 67 20.51 -6.66 -10.48
C ASN A 67 20.04 -6.31 -11.90
N HIS A 68 20.91 -5.73 -12.74
CA HIS A 68 20.57 -5.25 -14.08
C HIS A 68 21.17 -6.11 -15.20
N LEU A 69 22.40 -6.59 -14.98
CA LEU A 69 23.16 -7.36 -15.96
C LEU A 69 22.36 -8.49 -16.64
N PRO A 70 21.50 -9.26 -15.92
CA PRO A 70 20.78 -10.37 -16.53
C PRO A 70 19.77 -9.95 -17.61
N GLU A 71 19.13 -8.78 -17.48
CA GLU A 71 18.15 -8.29 -18.46
C GLU A 71 18.76 -7.40 -19.55
N CYS A 72 19.99 -6.91 -19.37
CA CYS A 72 20.59 -5.90 -20.24
C CYS A 72 20.62 -6.33 -21.71
N SER A 73 21.05 -7.55 -22.02
CA SER A 73 21.09 -8.03 -23.42
C SER A 73 19.72 -8.20 -24.05
N VAL A 74 18.69 -8.39 -23.24
CA VAL A 74 17.29 -8.50 -23.70
C VAL A 74 16.74 -7.11 -23.99
N LEU A 75 16.89 -6.18 -23.05
CA LEU A 75 16.46 -4.79 -23.23
C LEU A 75 17.15 -4.10 -24.42
N ALA A 76 18.41 -4.46 -24.71
CA ALA A 76 19.16 -3.97 -25.86
C ALA A 76 18.57 -4.35 -27.23
N ARG A 77 17.61 -5.29 -27.29
CA ARG A 77 16.94 -5.70 -28.54
C ARG A 77 16.01 -4.61 -29.06
N GLU A 78 15.53 -3.73 -28.19
CA GLU A 78 14.70 -2.59 -28.57
C GLU A 78 15.55 -1.45 -29.12
N ARG A 79 15.74 -1.42 -30.45
CA ARG A 79 16.66 -0.49 -31.12
C ARG A 79 16.21 0.97 -31.12
N ASN A 80 14.90 1.21 -31.05
CA ASN A 80 14.35 2.57 -31.12
C ASN A 80 14.23 3.22 -29.74
N HIS A 81 14.53 2.47 -28.66
CA HIS A 81 14.47 2.94 -27.28
C HIS A 81 13.15 3.63 -26.91
N VAL A 82 12.04 3.22 -27.54
CA VAL A 82 10.74 3.86 -27.34
C VAL A 82 10.26 3.63 -25.92
N SER A 83 10.48 2.44 -25.35
CA SER A 83 10.16 2.04 -23.98
C SER A 83 11.19 2.44 -22.94
N THR A 84 12.26 3.11 -23.35
CA THR A 84 13.15 3.75 -22.39
C THR A 84 12.48 5.03 -21.86
N PRO A 85 12.39 5.22 -20.54
CA PRO A 85 11.91 6.46 -19.96
C PRO A 85 12.78 7.65 -20.39
N ASN A 86 12.14 8.69 -20.91
CA ASN A 86 12.78 9.96 -21.22
C ASN A 86 12.31 10.95 -20.14
N ASN A 87 13.05 10.98 -19.02
CA ASN A 87 12.89 11.87 -17.86
C ASN A 87 12.00 13.06 -18.12
N LEU A 88 10.94 13.19 -17.31
CA LEU A 88 10.24 14.43 -16.96
C LEU A 88 9.00 14.12 -16.11
N GLU A 89 8.44 12.90 -16.19
CA GLU A 89 7.20 12.53 -15.51
C GLU A 89 7.18 11.06 -15.09
N THR A 90 6.28 10.73 -14.18
CA THR A 90 5.95 9.35 -13.81
C THR A 90 5.56 8.52 -15.05
N THR A 91 6.08 7.30 -15.16
CA THR A 91 5.81 6.42 -16.32
C THR A 91 5.55 4.99 -15.91
N ARG A 92 4.70 4.28 -16.69
CA ARG A 92 4.43 2.85 -16.53
C ARG A 92 5.44 1.92 -17.19
N ARG A 93 6.43 2.45 -17.92
CA ARG A 93 7.42 1.66 -18.67
C ARG A 93 8.24 0.71 -17.78
N TYR A 94 8.42 1.06 -16.50
CA TYR A 94 9.14 0.21 -15.55
C TYR A 94 8.40 -1.09 -15.18
N GLU A 95 7.11 -1.21 -15.49
CA GLU A 95 6.33 -2.43 -15.26
C GLU A 95 6.93 -3.66 -15.96
N PHE A 96 7.56 -3.46 -17.12
CA PHE A 96 8.19 -4.54 -17.88
C PHE A 96 9.43 -5.12 -17.21
N ILE A 97 10.14 -4.34 -16.38
CA ILE A 97 11.44 -4.75 -15.82
C ILE A 97 11.28 -5.96 -14.90
N LEU A 98 10.32 -5.91 -13.97
CA LEU A 98 10.10 -7.03 -13.06
C LEU A 98 9.57 -8.27 -13.78
N ILE A 99 8.77 -8.09 -14.83
CA ILE A 99 8.26 -9.18 -15.68
C ILE A 99 9.43 -9.86 -16.40
N VAL A 100 10.28 -9.09 -17.08
CA VAL A 100 11.47 -9.61 -17.79
C VAL A 100 12.40 -10.33 -16.81
N ARG A 101 12.68 -9.75 -15.64
CA ARG A 101 13.50 -10.40 -14.61
C ARG A 101 12.92 -11.75 -14.18
N CYS A 102 11.60 -11.85 -13.99
CA CYS A 102 10.96 -13.11 -13.64
C CYS A 102 11.06 -14.15 -14.76
N LEU A 103 10.78 -13.76 -16.01
CA LEU A 103 10.85 -14.66 -17.17
C LEU A 103 12.26 -15.25 -17.33
N LEU A 104 13.30 -14.42 -17.22
CA LEU A 104 14.69 -14.85 -17.35
C LEU A 104 15.15 -15.83 -16.25
N MET A 105 14.41 -15.93 -15.13
CA MET A 105 14.69 -16.95 -14.11
C MET A 105 14.47 -18.37 -14.62
N GLN A 106 13.66 -18.57 -15.66
CA GLN A 106 13.42 -19.90 -16.23
C GLN A 106 14.75 -20.63 -16.52
N ASP A 107 15.71 -19.90 -17.08
CA ASP A 107 17.03 -20.44 -17.42
C ASP A 107 18.08 -20.14 -16.34
N GLN A 108 18.05 -18.93 -15.77
CA GLN A 108 19.13 -18.45 -14.90
C GLN A 108 19.00 -18.92 -13.44
N ALA A 109 17.77 -19.15 -12.98
CA ALA A 109 17.48 -19.54 -11.60
C ALA A 109 16.25 -20.48 -11.53
N PRO A 110 16.33 -21.73 -12.06
CA PRO A 110 15.17 -22.61 -12.20
C PRO A 110 14.40 -22.90 -10.90
N SER A 111 15.11 -22.91 -9.76
CA SER A 111 14.46 -23.06 -8.44
C SER A 111 13.60 -21.84 -8.09
N ALA A 112 14.08 -20.62 -8.33
CA ALA A 112 13.32 -19.40 -8.09
C ALA A 112 12.16 -19.28 -9.07
N TRP A 113 12.38 -19.66 -10.33
CA TRP A 113 11.32 -19.75 -11.34
C TRP A 113 10.19 -20.68 -10.90
N LYS A 114 10.51 -21.87 -10.39
CA LYS A 114 9.51 -22.82 -9.87
C LYS A 114 8.68 -22.20 -8.75
N GLU A 115 9.31 -21.42 -7.87
CA GLU A 115 8.59 -20.68 -6.83
C GLU A 115 7.65 -19.63 -7.45
N VAL A 116 8.12 -18.78 -8.37
CA VAL A 116 7.26 -17.77 -9.03
C VAL A 116 6.05 -18.44 -9.71
N MET A 117 6.27 -19.54 -10.44
CA MET A 117 5.21 -20.25 -11.14
C MET A 117 4.23 -20.98 -10.22
N SER A 118 4.59 -21.22 -8.95
CA SER A 118 3.67 -21.79 -7.96
C SER A 118 2.82 -20.74 -7.23
N MET A 119 3.00 -19.44 -7.51
CA MET A 119 2.26 -18.36 -6.88
C MET A 119 0.84 -18.24 -7.43
N SER A 120 -0.11 -17.81 -6.59
CA SER A 120 -1.45 -17.43 -7.04
C SER A 120 -1.35 -16.28 -8.05
N HIS A 121 -1.96 -16.43 -9.22
CA HIS A 121 -1.82 -15.48 -10.32
C HIS A 121 -3.15 -14.89 -10.84
N HIS A 122 -4.27 -15.59 -10.64
CA HIS A 122 -5.61 -15.14 -11.04
C HIS A 122 -5.71 -14.74 -12.53
N THR A 123 -5.04 -15.49 -13.42
CA THR A 123 -4.94 -15.16 -14.84
C THR A 123 -6.32 -15.10 -15.51
N GLU A 124 -7.22 -16.05 -15.21
CA GLU A 124 -8.56 -16.08 -15.81
C GLU A 124 -9.34 -14.79 -15.51
N GLN A 125 -9.31 -14.34 -14.25
CA GLN A 125 -9.99 -13.11 -13.85
C GLN A 125 -9.32 -11.87 -14.49
N ARG A 126 -7.98 -11.81 -14.51
CA ARG A 126 -7.22 -10.70 -15.12
C ARG A 126 -7.43 -10.58 -16.62
N MET A 127 -7.58 -11.68 -17.34
CA MET A 127 -7.89 -11.66 -18.77
C MET A 127 -9.25 -11.04 -19.08
N VAL A 128 -10.15 -10.97 -18.10
CA VAL A 128 -11.43 -10.27 -18.21
C VAL A 128 -11.30 -8.81 -17.76
N THR A 129 -10.65 -8.55 -16.62
CA THR A 129 -10.63 -7.22 -16.00
C THR A 129 -9.52 -6.29 -16.48
N GLN A 130 -8.43 -6.83 -17.03
CA GLN A 130 -7.18 -6.11 -17.35
C GLN A 130 -6.66 -6.49 -18.76
N LYS A 131 -7.56 -6.83 -19.70
CA LYS A 131 -7.20 -7.35 -21.02
C LYS A 131 -6.26 -6.40 -21.79
N GLU A 132 -6.59 -5.12 -21.84
CA GLU A 132 -5.82 -4.13 -22.62
C GLU A 132 -4.38 -3.99 -22.10
N GLU A 133 -4.20 -3.97 -20.76
CA GLU A 133 -2.88 -3.93 -20.14
C GLU A 133 -2.06 -5.19 -20.45
N LEU A 134 -2.71 -6.37 -20.40
CA LEU A 134 -2.07 -7.63 -20.76
C LEU A 134 -1.65 -7.67 -22.23
N ASP A 135 -2.51 -7.20 -23.15
CA ASP A 135 -2.19 -7.17 -24.59
C ASP A 135 -0.96 -6.29 -24.87
N VAL A 136 -0.82 -5.14 -24.20
CA VAL A 136 0.39 -4.29 -24.30
C VAL A 136 1.64 -5.01 -23.82
N ILE A 137 1.55 -5.69 -22.67
CA ILE A 137 2.67 -6.49 -22.13
C ILE A 137 3.05 -7.62 -23.10
N GLN A 138 2.07 -8.31 -23.68
CA GLN A 138 2.30 -9.39 -24.64
C GLN A 138 3.06 -8.92 -25.87
N VAL A 139 2.63 -7.79 -26.46
CA VAL A 139 3.31 -7.18 -27.61
C VAL A 139 4.73 -6.77 -27.23
N TYR A 140 4.92 -6.11 -26.09
CA TYR A 140 6.25 -5.68 -25.68
C TYR A 140 7.21 -6.85 -25.48
N ILE A 141 6.79 -7.90 -24.77
CA ILE A 141 7.65 -9.07 -24.50
C ILE A 141 7.95 -9.87 -25.78
N ARG A 142 6.93 -10.15 -26.60
CA ARG A 142 7.05 -11.11 -27.72
C ARG A 142 7.48 -10.45 -29.02
N GLU A 143 7.07 -9.20 -29.28
CA GLU A 143 7.33 -8.53 -30.55
C GLU A 143 8.47 -7.51 -30.43
N VAL A 144 8.54 -6.74 -29.34
CA VAL A 144 9.58 -5.71 -29.15
C VAL A 144 10.87 -6.34 -28.60
N LEU A 145 10.78 -7.10 -27.51
CA LEU A 145 11.93 -7.79 -26.91
C LEU A 145 12.22 -9.15 -27.57
N THR A 146 11.34 -9.63 -28.45
CA THR A 146 11.51 -10.89 -29.20
C THR A 146 11.83 -12.08 -28.29
N LEU A 147 11.19 -12.14 -27.12
CA LEU A 147 11.31 -13.27 -26.20
C LEU A 147 10.32 -14.37 -26.57
N ASP A 148 10.80 -15.61 -26.68
CA ASP A 148 10.00 -16.78 -27.07
C ASP A 148 9.28 -17.40 -25.87
N TYR A 149 8.29 -16.68 -25.33
CA TYR A 149 7.38 -17.19 -24.31
C TYR A 149 5.95 -17.23 -24.84
N SER A 150 5.22 -18.28 -24.44
CA SER A 150 3.77 -18.38 -24.67
C SER A 150 3.01 -17.29 -23.91
N GLN A 151 1.83 -16.91 -24.40
CA GLN A 151 0.99 -15.90 -23.74
C GLN A 151 0.62 -16.32 -22.31
N GLU A 152 0.37 -17.61 -22.12
CA GLU A 152 -0.02 -18.22 -20.84
C GLU A 152 1.06 -18.00 -19.77
N VAL A 153 2.32 -18.29 -20.11
CA VAL A 153 3.46 -18.07 -19.21
C VAL A 153 3.63 -16.60 -18.84
N ILE A 154 3.53 -15.69 -19.82
CA ILE A 154 3.64 -14.24 -19.56
C ILE A 154 2.49 -13.78 -18.64
N ASN A 155 1.25 -14.17 -18.93
CA ASN A 155 0.09 -13.80 -18.12
C ASN A 155 0.16 -14.39 -16.70
N GLN A 156 0.73 -15.59 -16.54
CA GLN A 156 0.96 -16.19 -15.23
C GLN A 156 1.99 -15.40 -14.42
N VAL A 157 3.11 -14.99 -15.04
CA VAL A 157 4.12 -14.14 -14.39
C VAL A 157 3.56 -12.78 -13.98
N VAL A 158 2.82 -12.11 -14.88
CA VAL A 158 2.15 -10.83 -14.58
C VAL A 158 1.20 -10.99 -13.39
N GLY A 159 0.38 -12.04 -13.42
CA GLY A 159 -0.55 -12.34 -12.32
C GLY A 159 0.15 -12.64 -11.01
N ALA A 160 1.26 -13.40 -11.03
CA ALA A 160 2.07 -13.70 -9.86
C ALA A 160 2.67 -12.42 -9.25
N ILE A 161 3.23 -11.53 -10.06
CA ILE A 161 3.74 -10.23 -9.61
C ILE A 161 2.61 -9.40 -8.98
N ALA A 162 1.50 -9.24 -9.69
CA ALA A 162 0.39 -8.40 -9.24
C ALA A 162 -0.21 -8.87 -7.91
N THR A 163 -0.25 -10.19 -7.69
CA THR A 163 -0.91 -10.80 -6.51
C THR A 163 0.05 -10.98 -5.32
N ASN A 164 1.37 -11.13 -5.54
CA ASN A 164 2.30 -11.57 -4.48
C ASN A 164 3.47 -10.61 -4.24
N ALA A 165 3.72 -9.63 -5.11
CA ALA A 165 4.84 -8.73 -4.93
C ALA A 165 4.56 -7.71 -3.83
N LEU A 166 5.45 -7.63 -2.85
CA LEU A 166 5.38 -6.66 -1.76
C LEU A 166 6.16 -5.39 -2.13
N GLU A 167 5.61 -4.24 -1.76
CA GLU A 167 6.35 -2.98 -1.77
C GLU A 167 7.36 -2.97 -0.61
N ILE A 168 8.61 -2.64 -0.93
CA ILE A 168 9.68 -2.42 0.04
C ILE A 168 10.39 -1.10 -0.26
N ARG A 169 11.22 -0.65 0.67
CA ARG A 169 11.97 0.60 0.54
C ARG A 169 13.47 0.33 0.48
N THR A 170 14.14 0.98 -0.47
CA THR A 170 15.61 0.96 -0.59
C THR A 170 16.27 1.78 0.53
N ALA A 171 17.60 1.81 0.56
CA ALA A 171 18.35 2.65 1.49
C ALA A 171 18.06 4.14 1.30
N GLY A 172 17.85 4.58 0.05
CA GLY A 172 17.41 5.94 -0.30
C GLY A 172 15.90 6.17 -0.15
N HIS A 173 15.16 5.28 0.50
CA HIS A 173 13.70 5.34 0.69
C HIS A 173 12.85 5.28 -0.60
N ASN A 174 13.44 4.85 -1.71
CA ASN A 174 12.68 4.63 -2.94
C ASN A 174 11.77 3.41 -2.82
N ALA A 175 10.55 3.49 -3.36
CA ALA A 175 9.62 2.37 -3.43
C ALA A 175 10.03 1.41 -4.54
N ILE A 176 10.09 0.12 -4.23
CA ILE A 176 10.34 -0.95 -5.19
C ILE A 176 9.47 -2.17 -4.86
N ARG A 177 9.32 -3.10 -5.80
CA ARG A 177 8.58 -4.35 -5.60
C ARG A 177 9.52 -5.53 -5.51
N ALA A 178 9.14 -6.51 -4.71
CA ALA A 178 9.88 -7.76 -4.59
C ALA A 178 8.97 -8.96 -4.40
N LEU A 179 9.35 -10.09 -5.01
CA LEU A 179 8.70 -11.38 -4.82
C LEU A 179 9.50 -12.23 -3.84
N TYR A 180 8.78 -12.97 -3.00
CA TYR A 180 9.36 -13.74 -1.92
C TYR A 180 8.74 -15.14 -1.85
N PRO A 181 9.52 -16.18 -1.50
CA PRO A 181 9.02 -17.55 -1.48
C PRO A 181 8.13 -17.88 -0.27
N LYS A 182 8.34 -17.26 0.91
CA LYS A 182 7.65 -17.62 2.16
C LYS A 182 6.55 -16.62 2.54
N VAL A 183 6.83 -15.31 2.51
CA VAL A 183 5.86 -14.31 2.98
C VAL A 183 4.60 -14.22 2.11
N ARG A 184 4.65 -14.69 0.86
CA ARG A 184 3.46 -14.87 0.01
C ARG A 184 2.40 -15.81 0.59
N LEU A 185 2.76 -16.64 1.58
CA LEU A 185 1.86 -17.64 2.18
C LEU A 185 0.96 -17.04 3.28
N PHE A 186 1.27 -15.84 3.79
CA PHE A 186 0.40 -15.16 4.75
C PHE A 186 -0.87 -14.68 4.04
N ASN A 187 -2.02 -15.06 4.56
CA ASN A 187 -3.30 -14.53 4.09
C ASN A 187 -3.60 -13.14 4.68
N HIS A 188 -4.62 -12.49 4.13
CA HIS A 188 -5.06 -11.18 4.56
C HIS A 188 -5.94 -11.22 5.82
N SER A 189 -5.73 -10.25 6.71
CA SER A 189 -6.74 -9.77 7.66
C SER A 189 -6.66 -8.25 7.78
N CYS A 190 -7.80 -7.56 7.89
CA CYS A 190 -7.80 -6.12 8.22
C CYS A 190 -7.43 -5.84 9.69
N VAL A 191 -7.20 -6.90 10.47
CA VAL A 191 -6.66 -6.89 11.84
C VAL A 191 -5.55 -7.94 11.88
N PRO A 192 -4.36 -7.64 11.33
CA PRO A 192 -3.28 -8.62 11.21
C PRO A 192 -2.68 -8.95 12.58
N ASN A 193 -2.22 -10.19 12.75
CA ASN A 193 -1.45 -10.64 13.93
C ASN A 193 0.05 -10.81 13.62
N VAL A 194 0.47 -10.55 12.38
CA VAL A 194 1.87 -10.53 11.96
C VAL A 194 2.23 -9.19 11.34
N HIS A 195 3.36 -8.64 11.75
CA HIS A 195 3.94 -7.42 11.18
C HIS A 195 5.17 -7.77 10.34
N LEU A 196 5.28 -7.16 9.16
CA LEU A 196 6.44 -7.30 8.27
C LEU A 196 7.33 -6.05 8.38
N SER A 197 8.64 -6.28 8.49
CA SER A 197 9.64 -5.21 8.39
C SER A 197 10.69 -5.57 7.34
N SER A 198 10.98 -4.63 6.44
CA SER A 198 12.02 -4.78 5.41
C SER A 198 13.33 -4.13 5.87
N ALA A 199 14.44 -4.83 5.69
CA ALA A 199 15.79 -4.26 5.75
C ALA A 199 16.15 -3.56 4.43
N THR A 200 17.18 -2.71 4.44
CA THR A 200 17.63 -1.93 3.27
C THR A 200 18.14 -2.79 2.12
N ASN A 201 18.51 -4.05 2.38
CA ASN A 201 18.90 -5.03 1.37
C ASN A 201 17.71 -5.85 0.82
N GLY A 202 16.48 -5.45 1.17
CA GLY A 202 15.25 -6.11 0.76
C GLY A 202 14.89 -7.37 1.54
N ARG A 203 15.67 -7.80 2.54
CA ARG A 203 15.24 -8.90 3.42
C ARG A 203 14.00 -8.50 4.22
N ILE A 204 12.99 -9.35 4.24
CA ILE A 204 11.81 -9.18 5.11
C ILE A 204 11.95 -10.05 6.34
N GLN A 205 11.54 -9.50 7.48
CA GLN A 205 11.35 -10.23 8.72
C GLN A 205 9.88 -10.15 9.14
N ALA A 206 9.29 -11.31 9.40
CA ALA A 206 7.94 -11.42 9.93
C ALA A 206 8.00 -11.62 11.46
N ARG A 207 7.25 -10.80 12.20
CA ARG A 207 7.13 -10.89 13.66
C ARG A 207 5.68 -11.01 14.08
N ALA A 208 5.40 -11.78 15.12
CA ALA A 208 4.10 -11.74 15.78
C ALA A 208 3.86 -10.33 16.30
N ALA A 209 2.75 -9.71 15.91
CA ALA A 209 2.33 -8.42 16.45
C ALA A 209 1.68 -8.61 17.83
N VAL A 210 0.89 -9.66 18.00
CA VAL A 210 0.20 -10.02 19.26
C VAL A 210 0.64 -11.40 19.71
N ASN A 211 0.22 -11.83 20.90
CA ASN A 211 0.35 -13.24 21.26
C ASN A 211 -0.55 -14.07 20.33
N VAL A 212 -0.04 -15.21 19.87
CA VAL A 212 -0.76 -16.12 18.95
C VAL A 212 -0.70 -17.52 19.54
N GLU A 213 -1.85 -18.18 19.63
CA GLU A 213 -1.94 -19.53 20.17
C GLU A 213 -1.56 -20.59 19.14
N ALA A 214 -1.17 -21.78 19.62
CA ALA A 214 -0.89 -22.91 18.73
C ALA A 214 -2.14 -23.27 17.91
N GLY A 215 -1.98 -23.43 16.60
CA GLY A 215 -3.06 -23.71 15.65
C GLY A 215 -3.74 -22.47 15.08
N GLU A 216 -3.49 -21.27 15.61
CA GLU A 216 -4.06 -20.04 15.05
C GLU A 216 -3.42 -19.67 13.71
N MET A 217 -4.24 -19.14 12.79
CA MET A 217 -3.78 -18.64 11.50
C MET A 217 -2.99 -17.34 11.65
N LEU A 218 -1.98 -17.19 10.80
CA LEU A 218 -1.13 -16.01 10.73
C LEU A 218 -1.54 -15.14 9.54
N PHE A 219 -1.74 -13.85 9.80
CA PHE A 219 -2.24 -12.87 8.85
C PHE A 219 -1.39 -11.62 8.79
N ILE A 220 -1.19 -11.12 7.57
CA ILE A 220 -0.69 -9.77 7.31
C ILE A 220 -1.82 -8.92 6.72
N SER A 221 -1.63 -7.60 6.63
CA SER A 221 -2.53 -6.74 5.87
C SER A 221 -2.00 -6.56 4.45
N TYR A 222 -2.89 -6.68 3.46
CA TYR A 222 -2.58 -6.44 2.04
C TYR A 222 -2.97 -5.01 1.61
N THR A 223 -3.74 -4.34 2.46
CA THR A 223 -4.19 -2.97 2.28
C THR A 223 -3.63 -2.11 3.39
N ASP A 224 -3.69 -0.79 3.24
CA ASP A 224 -3.56 0.07 4.40
C ASP A 224 -4.75 -0.18 5.35
N ILE A 225 -4.48 -0.33 6.63
CA ILE A 225 -5.50 -0.46 7.69
C ILE A 225 -6.28 0.84 7.94
N THR A 226 -5.78 1.99 7.45
CA THR A 226 -6.30 3.34 7.68
C THR A 226 -7.26 3.85 6.61
N ILE A 227 -7.67 3.00 5.68
CA ILE A 227 -8.67 3.32 4.65
C ILE A 227 -10.04 2.71 5.00
N PRO A 228 -11.15 3.32 4.54
CA PRO A 228 -12.50 2.88 4.85
C PRO A 228 -12.84 1.50 4.28
N VAL A 229 -13.94 0.94 4.77
CA VAL A 229 -14.35 -0.44 4.45
C VAL A 229 -14.59 -0.68 2.97
N TRP A 230 -15.20 0.27 2.25
CA TRP A 230 -15.43 0.13 0.81
C TRP A 230 -14.13 0.09 0.02
N GLU A 231 -13.14 0.91 0.39
CA GLU A 231 -11.84 0.98 -0.28
C GLU A 231 -11.03 -0.28 -0.03
N ARG A 232 -11.00 -0.79 1.21
CA ARG A 232 -10.37 -2.09 1.52
C ARG A 232 -10.99 -3.22 0.69
N GLN A 233 -12.33 -3.28 0.63
CA GLN A 233 -13.01 -4.34 -0.13
C GLN A 233 -12.75 -4.21 -1.63
N SER A 234 -12.79 -3.00 -2.21
CA SER A 234 -12.44 -2.75 -3.62
C SER A 234 -11.05 -3.28 -3.94
N ILE A 235 -10.03 -2.86 -3.18
CA ILE A 235 -8.64 -3.27 -3.40
C ILE A 235 -8.51 -4.79 -3.37
N LEU A 236 -9.15 -5.45 -2.40
CA LEU A 236 -9.09 -6.91 -2.24
C LEU A 236 -9.85 -7.65 -3.36
N SER A 237 -11.01 -7.15 -3.77
CA SER A 237 -11.78 -7.77 -4.86
C SER A 237 -11.16 -7.55 -6.23
N GLU A 238 -10.59 -6.38 -6.49
CA GLU A 238 -10.04 -6.00 -7.79
C GLU A 238 -8.63 -6.59 -8.01
N ASN A 239 -7.79 -6.62 -6.97
CA ASN A 239 -6.40 -7.05 -7.10
C ASN A 239 -6.14 -8.49 -6.66
N TYR A 240 -6.93 -9.00 -5.72
CA TYR A 240 -6.75 -10.33 -5.12
C TYR A 240 -7.96 -11.26 -5.29
N TYR A 241 -9.05 -10.77 -5.92
CA TYR A 241 -10.22 -11.55 -6.29
C TYR A 241 -10.91 -12.27 -5.13
N PHE A 242 -10.94 -11.65 -3.95
CA PHE A 242 -11.70 -12.15 -2.80
C PHE A 242 -12.36 -11.03 -2.00
N THR A 243 -13.43 -11.37 -1.27
CA THR A 243 -14.10 -10.49 -0.30
C THR A 243 -13.59 -10.79 1.10
N CYS A 244 -13.13 -9.76 1.83
CA CYS A 244 -12.62 -9.96 3.19
C CYS A 244 -13.76 -10.09 4.20
N GLU A 245 -13.73 -11.16 4.98
CA GLU A 245 -14.69 -11.46 6.04
C GLU A 245 -14.03 -11.55 7.43
N CYS A 246 -12.89 -10.87 7.63
CA CYS A 246 -12.26 -10.80 8.95
C CYS A 246 -13.19 -10.15 9.98
N ILE A 247 -12.86 -10.27 11.27
CA ILE A 247 -13.66 -9.73 12.37
C ILE A 247 -14.04 -8.25 12.20
N ARG A 248 -13.10 -7.41 11.72
CA ARG A 248 -13.37 -5.99 11.43
C ARG A 248 -14.33 -5.80 10.26
N CYS A 249 -14.27 -6.65 9.25
CA CYS A 249 -15.14 -6.55 8.08
C CYS A 249 -16.53 -7.14 8.31
N ARG A 250 -16.69 -8.06 9.26
CA ARG A 250 -18.00 -8.61 9.68
C ARG A 250 -18.72 -7.71 10.68
N ASP A 251 -17.98 -6.92 11.46
CA ASP A 251 -18.54 -5.95 12.40
C ASP A 251 -18.91 -4.63 11.69
N PRO A 252 -20.20 -4.24 11.63
CA PRO A 252 -20.63 -2.98 11.03
C PRO A 252 -20.02 -1.74 11.70
N THR A 253 -19.59 -1.86 12.96
CA THR A 253 -18.96 -0.78 13.72
C THR A 253 -17.43 -0.76 13.58
N GLU A 254 -16.84 -1.68 12.81
CA GLU A 254 -15.40 -1.83 12.64
C GLU A 254 -14.62 -1.84 13.98
N LEU A 255 -14.96 -2.76 14.89
CA LEU A 255 -14.37 -2.89 16.23
C LEU A 255 -14.76 -1.74 17.17
N GLY A 256 -16.00 -1.24 17.03
CA GLY A 256 -16.53 -0.10 17.77
C GLY A 256 -15.83 1.24 17.46
N THR A 257 -15.12 1.31 16.32
CA THR A 257 -14.47 2.55 15.86
C THR A 257 -15.39 3.39 14.99
N HIS A 258 -16.40 2.79 14.37
CA HIS A 258 -17.24 3.43 13.36
C HIS A 258 -16.38 4.12 12.29
N PHE A 259 -15.30 3.45 11.88
CA PHE A 259 -14.21 4.05 11.11
C PHE A 259 -14.65 4.56 9.73
N SER A 260 -15.73 3.99 9.19
CA SER A 260 -16.36 4.39 7.93
C SER A 260 -17.79 4.94 8.09
N SER A 261 -18.31 5.06 9.34
CA SER A 261 -19.72 5.41 9.56
C SER A 261 -19.96 6.93 9.54
N PRO A 262 -20.91 7.41 8.71
CA PRO A 262 -21.44 8.76 8.83
C PRO A 262 -22.41 8.86 10.01
N ARG A 263 -22.66 10.09 10.47
CA ARG A 263 -23.67 10.38 11.49
C ARG A 263 -25.06 10.26 10.87
N CYS A 264 -26.02 9.75 11.64
CA CYS A 264 -27.39 9.68 11.20
C CYS A 264 -28.01 11.09 11.17
N PRO A 265 -28.66 11.52 10.08
CA PRO A 265 -29.29 12.85 10.00
C PRO A 265 -30.47 12.99 10.98
N GLU A 266 -31.18 11.90 11.23
CA GLU A 266 -32.36 11.86 12.12
C GLU A 266 -32.04 11.65 13.61
N CYS A 267 -30.80 11.24 13.94
CA CYS A 267 -30.45 10.81 15.30
C CYS A 267 -29.12 11.42 15.76
N THR A 268 -29.18 12.31 16.74
CA THR A 268 -28.01 13.06 17.23
C THR A 268 -26.89 12.19 17.83
N LYS A 269 -27.19 10.97 18.29
CA LYS A 269 -26.25 10.05 18.95
C LYS A 269 -26.05 8.72 18.23
N SER A 270 -26.53 8.58 17.00
CA SER A 270 -26.41 7.33 16.24
C SER A 270 -25.64 7.56 14.94
N PHE A 271 -25.01 6.49 14.46
CA PHE A 271 -24.22 6.48 13.24
C PHE A 271 -24.79 5.41 12.31
N LEU A 272 -24.66 5.62 11.00
CA LEU A 272 -25.13 4.63 10.05
C LEU A 272 -24.15 3.45 10.02
N GLU A 273 -24.72 2.24 9.96
CA GLU A 273 -23.97 0.99 9.90
C GLU A 273 -24.10 0.37 8.50
N PRO A 274 -23.00 -0.14 7.92
CA PRO A 274 -23.02 -0.76 6.61
C PRO A 274 -23.67 -2.14 6.71
N THR A 275 -24.71 -2.34 5.92
CA THR A 275 -25.29 -3.65 5.61
C THR A 275 -24.76 -4.11 4.26
N ARG A 276 -24.31 -5.36 4.16
CA ARG A 276 -23.85 -5.94 2.88
C ARG A 276 -24.87 -6.94 2.38
N LYS A 277 -25.39 -6.72 1.17
CA LYS A 277 -26.24 -7.68 0.45
C LYS A 277 -25.73 -7.82 -0.99
N LEU A 278 -25.34 -9.03 -1.38
CA LEU A 278 -24.97 -9.35 -2.78
C LEU A 278 -23.90 -8.41 -3.37
N GLY A 279 -22.88 -8.03 -2.59
CA GLY A 279 -21.81 -7.13 -3.02
C GLY A 279 -22.14 -5.63 -2.92
N ASN A 280 -23.42 -5.26 -2.76
CA ASN A 280 -23.81 -3.87 -2.52
C ASN A 280 -23.79 -3.54 -1.03
N ILE A 281 -23.22 -2.38 -0.71
CA ILE A 281 -23.27 -1.79 0.62
C ILE A 281 -24.48 -0.86 0.65
N SER A 282 -25.26 -0.92 1.73
CA SER A 282 -26.24 0.10 2.07
C SER A 282 -26.07 0.50 3.52
N TRP A 283 -26.39 1.73 3.87
CA TRP A 283 -26.17 2.26 5.21
C TRP A 283 -27.51 2.39 5.92
N SER A 284 -27.58 1.93 7.17
CA SER A 284 -28.82 2.04 7.95
C SER A 284 -28.53 2.46 9.38
N CYS A 285 -29.36 3.36 9.92
CA CYS A 285 -29.32 3.72 11.32
C CYS A 285 -29.93 2.59 12.16
N PRO A 286 -29.22 2.07 13.18
CA PRO A 286 -29.76 1.02 14.05
C PRO A 286 -30.92 1.50 14.93
N THR A 287 -31.10 2.82 15.10
CA THR A 287 -32.11 3.41 16.00
C THR A 287 -33.41 3.79 15.29
N CYS A 288 -33.32 4.57 14.20
CA CYS A 288 -34.50 5.09 13.48
C CYS A 288 -34.72 4.42 12.13
N HIS A 289 -33.84 3.50 11.72
CA HIS A 289 -33.89 2.80 10.43
C HIS A 289 -33.81 3.69 9.20
N PHE A 290 -33.39 4.97 9.34
CA PHE A 290 -33.00 5.80 8.21
C PHE A 290 -31.98 5.05 7.34
N GLN A 291 -32.19 5.07 6.02
CA GLN A 291 -31.32 4.40 5.06
C GLN A 291 -30.66 5.41 4.14
N GLU A 292 -29.41 5.14 3.80
CA GLU A 292 -28.65 5.93 2.84
C GLU A 292 -27.90 4.99 1.89
N GLU A 293 -27.86 5.37 0.61
CA GLU A 293 -27.13 4.62 -0.40
C GLU A 293 -25.62 4.84 -0.24
N ASP A 294 -24.84 3.82 -0.57
CA ASP A 294 -23.39 3.87 -0.44
C ASP A 294 -22.76 4.96 -1.33
N ALA A 295 -23.31 5.22 -2.51
CA ALA A 295 -22.87 6.31 -3.38
C ALA A 295 -22.96 7.68 -2.70
N THR A 296 -24.08 7.96 -2.01
CA THR A 296 -24.28 9.22 -1.29
C THR A 296 -23.33 9.35 -0.09
N VAL A 297 -23.09 8.28 0.65
CA VAL A 297 -22.11 8.29 1.75
C VAL A 297 -20.70 8.56 1.21
N ARG A 298 -20.31 7.90 0.12
CA ARG A 298 -19.00 8.11 -0.52
C ARG A 298 -18.83 9.53 -1.06
N GLU A 299 -19.87 10.12 -1.64
CA GLU A 299 -19.86 11.51 -2.12
C GLU A 299 -19.61 12.49 -0.97
N LYS A 300 -20.38 12.39 0.13
CA LYS A 300 -20.18 13.22 1.34
C LYS A 300 -18.74 13.12 1.88
N VAL A 301 -18.20 11.91 1.88
CA VAL A 301 -16.83 11.66 2.33
C VAL A 301 -15.81 12.23 1.36
N SER A 302 -16.03 12.11 0.05
CA SER A 302 -15.21 12.71 -1.00
C SER A 302 -15.16 14.23 -0.87
N ASP A 303 -16.30 14.89 -0.61
CA ASP A 303 -16.36 16.34 -0.36
C ASP A 303 -15.48 16.74 0.82
N TRP A 304 -15.53 15.98 1.91
CA TRP A 304 -14.67 16.21 3.07
C TRP A 304 -13.18 16.06 2.74
N LEU A 305 -12.81 15.03 1.99
CA LEU A 305 -11.43 14.83 1.56
C LEU A 305 -10.94 15.96 0.63
N GLY A 306 -11.78 16.41 -0.30
CA GLY A 306 -11.49 17.53 -1.18
C GLY A 306 -11.30 18.84 -0.40
N ARG A 307 -12.13 19.11 0.62
CA ARG A 307 -11.95 20.26 1.52
C ARG A 307 -10.62 20.22 2.25
N LEU A 308 -10.26 19.07 2.83
CA LEU A 308 -8.99 18.90 3.54
C LEU A 308 -7.80 19.17 2.62
N GLN A 309 -7.84 18.69 1.37
CA GLN A 309 -6.79 18.93 0.40
C GLN A 309 -6.69 20.41 -0.01
N MET A 310 -7.82 21.07 -0.26
CA MET A 310 -7.84 22.50 -0.61
C MET A 310 -7.38 23.39 0.55
N GLU A 311 -7.82 23.12 1.77
CA GLU A 311 -7.39 23.88 2.94
C GLU A 311 -5.89 23.70 3.23
N ASP A 312 -5.35 22.49 2.97
CA ASP A 312 -3.90 22.24 3.03
C ASP A 312 -3.14 23.10 1.99
N LEU A 313 -3.70 23.34 0.81
CA LEU A 313 -3.08 24.22 -0.19
C LEU A 313 -3.22 25.71 0.15
N LEU A 314 -4.38 26.13 0.67
CA LEU A 314 -4.75 27.55 0.77
C LEU A 314 -4.25 28.27 2.04
N LEU A 315 -4.06 27.55 3.16
CA LEU A 315 -3.62 28.17 4.41
C LEU A 315 -2.10 28.37 4.41
N GLY A 316 -1.64 29.45 3.78
CA GLY A 316 -0.29 29.98 3.97
C GLY A 316 -0.01 30.32 5.45
N SER A 317 1.28 30.38 5.80
CA SER A 317 1.99 30.49 7.10
C SER A 317 1.50 31.43 8.23
N SER A 318 0.25 31.87 8.25
CA SER A 318 -0.30 32.76 9.28
C SER A 318 -0.67 32.00 10.55
N SER A 319 0.10 32.21 11.62
CA SER A 319 0.00 31.48 12.89
C SER A 319 -1.13 31.94 13.81
N SER A 320 -1.66 33.15 13.66
CA SER A 320 -2.50 33.79 14.69
C SER A 320 -3.92 33.22 14.81
N ASN A 321 -4.35 32.32 13.91
CA ASN A 321 -5.70 31.74 13.93
C ASN A 321 -5.73 30.21 13.72
N LEU A 322 -4.57 29.54 13.71
CA LEU A 322 -4.49 28.11 13.35
C LEU A 322 -5.18 27.19 14.36
N TYR A 323 -4.99 27.44 15.66
CA TYR A 323 -5.67 26.66 16.72
C TYR A 323 -7.19 26.69 16.56
N LYS A 324 -7.78 27.87 16.35
CA LYS A 324 -9.23 28.01 16.19
C LYS A 324 -9.72 27.31 14.93
N TRP A 325 -8.97 27.43 13.83
CA TRP A 325 -9.29 26.72 12.59
C TRP A 325 -9.29 25.19 12.80
N VAL A 326 -8.26 24.62 13.43
CA VAL A 326 -8.20 23.17 13.71
C VAL A 326 -9.41 22.72 14.54
N VAL A 327 -9.76 23.48 15.59
CA VAL A 327 -10.91 23.15 16.44
C VAL A 327 -12.20 23.19 15.63
N THR A 328 -12.39 24.21 14.79
CA THR A 328 -13.56 24.32 13.91
C THR A 328 -13.64 23.15 12.93
N LEU A 329 -12.55 22.85 12.24
CA LEU A 329 -12.48 21.75 11.27
C LEU A 329 -12.88 20.42 11.91
N LEU A 330 -12.24 20.04 13.02
CA LEU A 330 -12.53 18.77 13.67
C LEU A 330 -13.96 18.71 14.22
N THR A 331 -14.49 19.85 14.71
CA THR A 331 -15.88 19.93 15.17
C THR A 331 -16.85 19.71 14.01
N GLN A 332 -16.60 20.31 12.85
CA GLN A 332 -17.45 20.12 11.67
C GLN A 332 -17.39 18.67 11.16
N VAL A 333 -16.21 18.05 11.13
CA VAL A 333 -16.09 16.62 10.80
C VAL A 333 -16.90 15.76 11.78
N GLU A 334 -16.88 16.08 13.08
CA GLU A 334 -17.62 15.33 14.11
C GLU A 334 -19.15 15.54 14.06
N LEU A 335 -19.64 16.61 13.40
CA LEU A 335 -21.06 16.81 13.15
C LEU A 335 -21.60 15.87 12.07
N ASP A 336 -20.79 15.57 11.05
CA ASP A 336 -21.20 14.76 9.91
C ASP A 336 -20.77 13.30 10.03
N LEU A 337 -19.65 13.03 10.71
CA LEU A 337 -18.98 11.73 10.74
C LEU A 337 -18.64 11.32 12.18
N HIS A 338 -18.37 10.03 12.40
CA HIS A 338 -17.95 9.57 13.72
C HIS A 338 -16.63 10.22 14.18
N PRO A 339 -16.43 10.53 15.48
CA PRO A 339 -15.17 11.13 15.99
C PRO A 339 -13.90 10.28 15.83
N LYS A 340 -14.04 9.02 15.40
CA LYS A 340 -12.95 8.11 15.03
C LYS A 340 -12.97 7.72 13.55
N HIS A 341 -13.77 8.41 12.74
CA HIS A 341 -13.86 8.19 11.31
C HIS A 341 -12.51 8.46 10.63
N PHE A 342 -12.23 7.78 9.52
CA PHE A 342 -10.95 7.91 8.83
C PHE A 342 -10.69 9.36 8.33
N VAL A 343 -11.73 10.09 7.93
CA VAL A 343 -11.65 11.54 7.60
C VAL A 343 -11.19 12.35 8.80
N TRP A 344 -11.75 12.08 9.99
CA TRP A 344 -11.29 12.73 11.22
C TRP A 344 -9.81 12.43 11.49
N MET A 345 -9.39 11.18 11.29
CA MET A 345 -7.99 10.80 11.43
C MET A 345 -7.08 11.53 10.42
N LYS A 346 -7.49 11.67 9.15
CA LYS A 346 -6.75 12.47 8.16
C LYS A 346 -6.66 13.94 8.59
N ALA A 347 -7.79 14.55 8.98
CA ALA A 347 -7.84 15.92 9.48
C ALA A 347 -6.94 16.13 10.71
N ALA A 348 -6.93 15.18 11.65
CA ALA A 348 -6.10 15.23 12.85
C ALA A 348 -4.60 15.15 12.53
N LYS A 349 -4.19 14.30 11.58
CA LYS A 349 -2.79 14.20 11.13
C LYS A 349 -2.30 15.51 10.49
N VAL A 350 -3.08 16.08 9.57
CA VAL A 350 -2.79 17.38 8.96
C VAL A 350 -2.69 18.46 10.04
N SER A 351 -3.64 18.46 10.99
CA SER A 351 -3.66 19.41 12.10
C SER A 351 -2.43 19.32 13.01
N ILE A 352 -1.99 18.10 13.34
CA ILE A 352 -0.78 17.88 14.15
C ILE A 352 0.46 18.44 13.45
N TYR A 353 0.60 18.17 12.15
CA TYR A 353 1.72 18.66 11.34
C TYR A 353 1.73 20.21 11.33
N ARG A 354 0.58 20.83 11.05
CA ARG A 354 0.39 22.28 11.01
C ARG A 354 0.71 22.95 12.34
N LEU A 355 0.23 22.39 13.44
CA LEU A 355 0.49 22.86 14.80
C LEU A 355 1.92 22.54 15.28
N GLY A 356 2.75 21.86 14.48
CA GLY A 356 4.06 21.36 14.86
C GLY A 356 5.00 22.43 15.44
N LYS A 357 4.91 23.66 14.92
CA LYS A 357 5.72 24.82 15.33
C LYS A 357 5.05 25.75 16.35
N ASP A 358 3.80 25.47 16.75
CA ASP A 358 3.06 26.27 17.73
C ASP A 358 3.24 25.68 19.14
N ASP A 359 4.09 26.34 19.93
CA ASP A 359 4.41 25.94 21.31
C ASP A 359 3.52 26.61 22.36
N SER A 360 2.42 27.24 21.94
CA SER A 360 1.41 27.71 22.89
C SER A 360 0.82 26.54 23.70
N LEU A 361 0.48 26.80 24.97
CA LEU A 361 -0.11 25.77 25.84
C LEU A 361 -1.41 25.18 25.24
N GLN A 362 -2.18 25.97 24.50
CA GLN A 362 -3.40 25.52 23.84
C GLN A 362 -3.10 24.54 22.69
N ALA A 363 -2.14 24.88 21.82
CA ALA A 363 -1.71 24.01 20.73
C ALA A 363 -1.09 22.70 21.25
N LEU A 364 -0.24 22.77 22.28
CA LEU A 364 0.33 21.58 22.93
C LEU A 364 -0.75 20.67 23.52
N LYS A 365 -1.73 21.24 24.23
CA LYS A 365 -2.88 20.48 24.77
C LYS A 365 -3.71 19.83 23.65
N LEU A 366 -3.94 20.55 22.56
CA LEU A 366 -4.68 20.03 21.42
C LEU A 366 -3.92 18.89 20.73
N ARG A 367 -2.64 19.09 20.37
CA ARG A 367 -1.78 18.04 19.79
C ARG A 367 -1.77 16.78 20.64
N ARG A 368 -1.63 16.91 21.97
CA ARG A 368 -1.72 15.77 22.90
C ARG A 368 -3.05 15.02 22.79
N ARG A 369 -4.18 15.74 22.79
CA ARG A 369 -5.52 15.11 22.67
C ARG A 369 -5.69 14.39 21.33
N LEU A 370 -5.22 14.98 20.23
CA LEU A 370 -5.26 14.36 18.91
C LEU A 370 -4.45 13.08 18.87
N TRP A 371 -3.20 13.11 19.36
CA TRP A 371 -2.37 11.92 19.47
C TRP A 371 -2.98 10.82 20.32
N GLN A 372 -3.57 11.17 21.47
CA GLN A 372 -4.26 10.20 22.33
C GLN A 372 -5.43 9.51 21.60
N ARG A 373 -6.22 10.26 20.82
CA ARG A 373 -7.32 9.67 20.05
C ARG A 373 -6.82 8.84 18.88
N LEU A 374 -5.79 9.30 18.15
CA LEU A 374 -5.15 8.52 17.09
C LEU A 374 -4.61 7.19 17.63
N ALA A 375 -3.95 7.22 18.78
CA ALA A 375 -3.43 6.01 19.43
C ALA A 375 -4.55 5.01 19.79
N ASP A 376 -5.69 5.48 20.31
CA ASP A 376 -6.86 4.63 20.60
C ASP A 376 -7.46 4.00 19.32
N ILE A 377 -7.50 4.76 18.21
CA ILE A 377 -7.92 4.23 16.91
C ILE A 377 -6.93 3.14 16.44
N TYR A 378 -5.63 3.43 16.45
CA TYR A 378 -4.61 2.48 16.03
C TYR A 378 -4.60 1.22 16.88
N MET A 379 -4.79 1.32 18.20
CA MET A 379 -4.86 0.16 19.09
C MET A 379 -5.98 -0.82 18.72
N ARG A 380 -7.07 -0.34 18.13
CA ARG A 380 -8.19 -1.18 17.69
C ARG A 380 -7.95 -1.77 16.31
N LEU A 381 -7.43 -0.98 15.37
CA LEU A 381 -7.25 -1.40 13.98
C LEU A 381 -5.98 -2.24 13.76
N GLU A 382 -4.96 -2.04 14.58
CA GLU A 382 -3.64 -2.67 14.46
C GLU A 382 -3.07 -2.98 15.85
N PRO A 383 -3.61 -4.00 16.52
CA PRO A 383 -3.18 -4.34 17.87
C PRO A 383 -1.74 -4.87 17.90
N GLY A 384 -1.08 -4.75 19.06
CA GLY A 384 0.23 -5.39 19.28
C GLY A 384 1.45 -4.56 18.86
N HIS A 385 2.60 -5.18 18.68
CA HIS A 385 3.87 -4.53 18.32
C HIS A 385 3.94 -4.26 16.81
N THR A 386 3.59 -3.05 16.40
CA THR A 386 3.67 -2.60 15.00
C THR A 386 4.50 -1.33 14.85
N ARG A 387 5.01 -1.08 13.64
CA ARG A 387 5.81 0.10 13.32
C ARG A 387 5.09 1.41 13.68
N ARG A 388 3.80 1.51 13.35
CA ARG A 388 2.99 2.72 13.60
C ARG A 388 2.85 3.05 15.09
N ARG A 389 2.95 2.05 15.98
CA ARG A 389 2.95 2.26 17.43
C ARG A 389 4.31 2.70 17.98
N GLY A 390 5.41 2.32 17.34
CA GLY A 390 6.75 2.85 17.63
C GLY A 390 6.91 4.32 17.17
N GLU A 391 6.42 4.64 15.97
CA GLU A 391 6.45 6.00 15.41
C GLU A 391 5.55 6.98 16.16
N ALA A 392 4.39 6.53 16.67
CA ALA A 392 3.49 7.37 17.46
C ALA A 392 4.02 7.71 18.88
N GLN A 393 5.09 7.04 19.35
CA GLN A 393 5.65 7.22 20.70
C GLN A 393 6.90 8.11 20.74
N THR A 394 7.55 8.38 19.60
CA THR A 394 8.72 9.26 19.53
C THR A 394 8.40 10.56 18.81
N PRO A 395 8.31 11.71 19.52
CA PRO A 395 8.37 13.02 18.88
C PRO A 395 9.83 13.30 18.48
N THR A 396 10.34 12.59 17.48
CA THR A 396 11.59 12.96 16.82
C THR A 396 11.24 13.78 15.60
N LEU A 397 11.54 15.08 15.67
CA LEU A 397 11.25 16.16 14.73
C LEU A 397 11.73 15.97 13.27
N ASN A 398 12.29 14.82 12.88
CA ASN A 398 13.03 14.70 11.63
C ASN A 398 12.56 13.62 10.63
N ASN A 399 11.52 12.82 10.90
CA ASN A 399 11.13 11.72 10.00
C ASN A 399 9.65 11.73 9.59
N LEU A 400 9.16 12.85 9.06
CA LEU A 400 7.82 12.93 8.46
C LEU A 400 7.93 13.23 6.96
N ASN A 401 8.41 12.27 6.18
CA ASN A 401 8.07 12.21 4.76
C ASN A 401 6.78 11.40 4.64
N TRP A 402 5.64 12.10 4.72
CA TRP A 402 4.38 11.57 4.22
C TRP A 402 4.42 11.72 2.70
N THR A 403 4.50 10.61 1.95
CA THR A 403 3.93 10.59 0.61
C THR A 403 2.42 10.45 0.77
N LEU A 404 1.69 11.45 0.26
CA LEU A 404 0.23 11.50 0.21
C LEU A 404 -0.37 10.28 -0.48
#